data_AF-A0A7J9FIT5-F1
#
_entry.id   AF-A0A7J9FIT5-F1
#
_cell.length_a   1.000
_cell.length_b   1.000
_cell.length_c   1.000
_cell.angle_alpha   90.00
_cell.angle_beta   90.00
_cell.angle_gamma   90.00
#
_symmetry.space_group_name_H-M   'P 1'
#
loop_
_entity.id
_entity.type
_entity.pdbx_description
1 polymer ?
#
loop_
_entity_poly.entity_id
_entity_poly.type
_entity_poly.pdbx_seq_one_letter_code
_entity_poly.pdbx_strand_id
1 'polypeptide(L)'
;MKYPWLMLYLRADATKGFSGGYPYETRGMLHTVNVTRYSEMIINPDVPAWCSPTQLVNCPPYHITPNNTKILRNDTANFPYGAYHYYCAPGNAKYLEEPVSLCDPYSNPQPQEIVQLLPHPAWGEYGYPTEKGQGWIGDPRTWVLDTGGLASRLYFYQDPDTLPAKRKWTSIDVGTEIFVSDKEEEAEWSLSHFDVILL
;
A
#
# COMPACT_ATOMS: atom_id res chain seq x y z
N MET A 1 0.81 21.45 -6.05
CA MET A 1 0.90 20.02 -6.40
C MET A 1 -0.14 19.81 -7.50
N LYS A 2 0.24 19.38 -8.71
CA LYS A 2 -0.74 19.14 -9.80
C LYS A 2 -1.17 17.65 -9.75
N TYR A 3 -2.47 17.48 -9.61
CA TYR A 3 -3.36 16.31 -9.65
C TYR A 3 -3.02 15.23 -10.71
N PRO A 4 -3.78 14.12 -10.77
CA PRO A 4 -4.35 13.29 -9.69
C PRO A 4 -3.50 12.03 -9.54
N TRP A 5 -3.76 11.19 -8.53
CA TRP A 5 -3.15 9.86 -8.46
C TRP A 5 -4.11 8.87 -9.09
N LEU A 6 -3.76 8.24 -10.22
CA LEU A 6 -4.45 7.00 -10.58
C LEU A 6 -3.90 5.93 -9.66
N MET A 7 -4.72 5.43 -8.76
CA MET A 7 -4.32 4.40 -7.80
C MET A 7 -5.09 3.12 -8.08
N LEU A 8 -4.33 2.04 -8.24
CA LEU A 8 -4.84 0.70 -8.05
C LEU A 8 -4.81 0.42 -6.56
N TYR A 9 -5.96 0.44 -5.90
CA TYR A 9 -6.09 0.02 -4.52
C TYR A 9 -6.32 -1.48 -4.48
N LEU A 10 -5.58 -2.16 -3.63
CA LEU A 10 -6.00 -3.46 -3.09
C LEU A 10 -6.36 -3.22 -1.63
N ARG A 11 -7.64 -3.40 -1.29
CA ARG A 11 -8.11 -3.33 0.09
C ARG A 11 -8.20 -4.73 0.68
N ALA A 12 -7.64 -4.93 1.87
CA ALA A 12 -7.85 -6.13 2.65
C ALA A 12 -8.30 -5.79 4.07
N ASP A 13 -9.30 -6.52 4.54
CA ASP A 13 -9.62 -6.63 5.96
C ASP A 13 -8.92 -7.89 6.51
N ALA A 14 -8.21 -7.78 7.63
CA ALA A 14 -7.54 -8.93 8.20
C ALA A 14 -8.55 -9.84 8.91
N THR A 15 -8.66 -11.09 8.48
CA THR A 15 -9.83 -11.93 8.82
C THR A 15 -9.70 -12.77 10.09
N LYS A 16 -8.50 -12.83 10.72
CA LYS A 16 -8.22 -13.59 11.96
C LYS A 16 -7.01 -13.03 12.73
N GLY A 17 -7.10 -12.87 14.06
CA GLY A 17 -6.04 -12.36 14.96
C GLY A 17 -6.60 -11.93 16.33
N PHE A 18 -5.74 -11.73 17.34
CA PHE A 18 -6.15 -11.51 18.74
C PHE A 18 -6.89 -10.18 18.94
N SER A 19 -8.06 -10.23 19.58
CA SER A 19 -8.84 -9.06 19.99
C SER A 19 -8.63 -8.81 21.48
N GLY A 20 -8.41 -7.55 21.87
CA GLY A 20 -8.14 -7.17 23.25
C GLY A 20 -9.23 -7.59 24.23
N GLY A 21 -8.96 -8.63 25.03
CA GLY A 21 -9.37 -8.71 26.43
C GLY A 21 -10.75 -9.30 26.79
N TYR A 22 -11.55 -9.84 25.88
CA TYR A 22 -12.88 -10.37 26.22
C TYR A 22 -13.03 -11.90 26.05
N PRO A 23 -13.56 -12.63 27.05
CA PRO A 23 -13.55 -14.09 27.08
C PRO A 23 -14.83 -14.80 26.56
N TYR A 24 -15.66 -14.21 25.69
CA TYR A 24 -16.87 -14.89 25.18
C TYR A 24 -17.16 -14.70 23.67
N GLU A 25 -17.74 -15.73 23.05
CA GLU A 25 -18.18 -15.73 21.64
C GLU A 25 -19.44 -14.87 21.45
N THR A 26 -19.39 -13.92 20.52
CA THR A 26 -20.58 -13.19 20.07
C THR A 26 -20.88 -13.55 18.62
N ARG A 27 -22.08 -14.09 18.35
CA ARG A 27 -22.59 -14.28 16.98
C ARG A 27 -23.24 -12.97 16.53
N GLY A 28 -22.59 -12.27 15.61
CA GLY A 28 -23.13 -11.04 15.00
C GLY A 28 -22.13 -9.91 14.77
N MET A 29 -20.90 -10.02 15.29
CA MET A 29 -19.81 -9.08 15.03
C MET A 29 -18.63 -9.81 14.41
N LEU A 30 -18.16 -9.33 13.26
CA LEU A 30 -17.02 -9.89 12.53
C LEU A 30 -15.78 -9.95 13.45
N HIS A 31 -15.33 -11.17 13.74
CA HIS A 31 -14.03 -11.46 14.35
C HIS A 31 -12.93 -11.21 13.30
N THR A 32 -12.41 -10.00 13.24
CA THR A 32 -11.35 -9.57 12.30
C THR A 32 -10.31 -8.75 13.07
N VAL A 33 -9.04 -8.82 12.66
CA VAL A 33 -7.99 -7.93 13.19
C VAL A 33 -8.33 -6.53 12.69
N ASN A 34 -8.57 -5.59 13.61
CA ASN A 34 -9.13 -4.24 13.38
C ASN A 34 -8.18 -3.30 12.63
N VAL A 35 -7.73 -3.67 11.43
CA VAL A 35 -6.95 -2.79 10.57
C VAL A 35 -7.36 -2.99 9.12
N THR A 36 -7.81 -1.92 8.47
CA THR A 36 -8.01 -1.87 7.02
C THR A 36 -6.68 -1.58 6.35
N ARG A 37 -6.29 -2.41 5.38
CA ARG A 37 -5.00 -2.32 4.69
C ARG A 37 -5.16 -1.92 3.25
N TYR A 38 -4.28 -1.03 2.80
CA TYR A 38 -4.23 -0.55 1.43
C TYR A 38 -2.82 -0.75 0.85
N SER A 39 -2.79 -1.26 -0.37
CA SER A 39 -1.62 -1.20 -1.25
C SER A 39 -2.00 -0.37 -2.46
N GLU A 40 -1.25 0.70 -2.71
CA GLU A 40 -1.57 1.71 -3.70
C GLU A 40 -0.38 1.92 -4.64
N MET A 41 -0.62 1.99 -5.95
CA MET A 41 0.40 2.37 -6.92
C MET A 41 0.08 3.76 -7.47
N ILE A 42 0.94 4.74 -7.23
CA ILE A 42 0.78 6.11 -7.74
C ILE A 42 1.58 6.25 -9.04
N ILE A 43 0.90 6.42 -10.17
CA ILE A 43 1.56 6.49 -11.49
C ILE A 43 1.83 7.91 -12.00
N ASN A 44 1.41 8.94 -11.26
CA ASN A 44 1.68 10.33 -11.63
C ASN A 44 3.21 10.59 -11.56
N PRO A 45 3.87 10.94 -12.68
CA PRO A 45 5.33 11.08 -12.74
C PRO A 45 5.88 12.20 -11.85
N ASP A 46 5.06 13.21 -11.54
CA ASP A 46 5.46 14.37 -10.74
C ASP A 46 5.49 14.07 -9.25
N VAL A 47 4.96 12.92 -8.81
CA VAL A 47 4.99 12.50 -7.41
C VAL A 47 6.41 12.05 -7.05
N PRO A 48 7.07 12.69 -6.07
CA PRO A 48 8.38 12.25 -5.60
C PRO A 48 8.24 11.10 -4.60
N ALA A 49 9.29 10.32 -4.39
CA ALA A 49 9.37 9.44 -3.23
C ALA A 49 9.54 10.29 -1.96
N TRP A 50 8.66 10.13 -0.97
CA TRP A 50 8.88 10.71 0.36
C TRP A 50 9.72 9.78 1.24
N CYS A 51 9.66 8.47 0.98
CA CYS A 51 10.61 7.51 1.50
C CYS A 51 12.01 7.78 0.92
N SER A 52 12.99 8.01 1.79
CA SER A 52 14.39 8.25 1.41
C SER A 52 15.35 7.92 2.54
N PRO A 53 16.67 7.82 2.28
CA PRO A 53 17.68 7.56 3.32
C PRO A 53 17.64 8.57 4.48
N THR A 54 17.14 9.79 4.25
CA THR A 54 17.04 10.86 5.25
C THR A 54 15.63 11.07 5.79
N GLN A 55 14.63 10.33 5.28
CA GLN A 55 13.21 10.46 5.63
C GLN A 55 12.59 9.07 5.88
N LEU A 56 13.23 8.29 6.76
CA LEU A 56 12.84 6.90 7.05
C LEU A 56 11.43 6.76 7.65
N VAL A 57 10.88 7.85 8.22
CA VAL A 57 9.51 7.90 8.76
C VAL A 57 8.44 7.52 7.72
N ASN A 58 8.74 7.75 6.44
CA ASN A 58 7.85 7.45 5.31
C ASN A 58 8.12 6.07 4.69
N CYS A 59 9.11 5.32 5.20
CA CYS A 59 9.55 4.06 4.62
C CYS A 59 9.03 2.86 5.41
N PRO A 60 8.62 1.76 4.75
CA PRO A 60 8.39 0.52 5.47
C PRO A 60 9.70 0.00 6.08
N PRO A 61 9.66 -0.75 7.21
CA PRO A 61 10.87 -1.24 7.89
C PRO A 61 11.81 -2.09 7.02
N TYR A 62 11.26 -2.84 6.04
CA TYR A 62 12.04 -3.63 5.12
C TYR A 62 11.33 -3.84 3.77
N HIS A 63 12.11 -4.19 2.77
CA HIS A 63 11.65 -4.66 1.46
C HIS A 63 11.99 -6.14 1.29
N ILE A 64 11.11 -6.90 0.65
CA ILE A 64 11.35 -8.30 0.28
C ILE A 64 11.50 -8.39 -1.24
N THR A 65 12.67 -8.81 -1.70
CA THR A 65 12.92 -9.04 -3.13
C THR A 65 12.14 -10.26 -3.64
N PRO A 66 11.99 -10.44 -4.96
CA PRO A 66 11.34 -11.64 -5.50
C PRO A 66 12.00 -12.96 -5.06
N ASN A 67 13.32 -12.94 -4.81
CA ASN A 67 14.10 -14.06 -4.29
C ASN A 67 14.02 -14.23 -2.75
N ASN A 68 13.03 -13.63 -2.09
CA ASN A 68 12.83 -13.65 -0.64
C ASN A 68 13.97 -13.02 0.19
N THR A 69 14.80 -12.16 -0.41
CA THR A 69 15.83 -11.45 0.34
C THR A 69 15.20 -10.27 1.08
N LYS A 70 15.39 -10.22 2.40
CA LYS A 70 14.96 -9.08 3.22
C LYS A 70 16.06 -8.02 3.22
N ILE A 71 15.69 -6.79 2.83
CA ILE A 71 16.57 -5.61 2.85
C ILE A 71 15.97 -4.62 3.83
N LEU A 72 16.71 -4.28 4.89
CA LEU A 72 16.25 -3.33 5.90
C LEU A 72 16.31 -1.90 5.38
N ARG A 73 15.41 -1.03 5.82
CA ARG A 73 15.39 0.41 5.42
C ARG A 73 16.61 1.21 5.83
N ASN A 74 17.48 0.66 6.68
CA ASN A 74 18.76 1.25 7.07
C ASN A 74 19.92 0.81 6.16
N ASP A 75 19.71 -0.20 5.30
CA ASP A 75 20.66 -0.56 4.25
C ASP A 75 20.51 0.41 3.09
N THR A 76 21.16 1.57 3.22
CA THR A 76 21.05 2.68 2.25
C THR A 76 21.62 2.34 0.88
N ALA A 77 22.44 1.29 0.78
CA ALA A 77 23.03 0.85 -0.48
C ALA A 77 22.05 0.02 -1.33
N ASN A 78 21.15 -0.73 -0.68
CA ASN A 78 20.32 -1.73 -1.36
C ASN A 78 18.81 -1.50 -1.22
N PHE A 79 18.35 -0.75 -0.23
CA PHE A 79 16.92 -0.53 -0.04
C PHE A 79 16.35 0.32 -1.20
N PRO A 80 15.26 -0.12 -1.85
CA PRO A 80 14.75 0.58 -3.03
C PRO A 80 13.84 1.75 -2.62
N TYR A 81 14.41 2.82 -2.04
CA TYR A 81 13.65 3.97 -1.55
C TYR A 81 12.73 4.56 -2.61
N GLY A 82 13.21 4.69 -3.85
CA GLY A 82 12.43 5.23 -4.97
C GLY A 82 11.21 4.40 -5.38
N ALA A 83 11.08 3.18 -4.85
CA ALA A 83 9.93 2.31 -5.09
C ALA A 83 8.72 2.63 -4.20
N TYR A 84 8.94 3.38 -3.11
CA TYR A 84 7.93 3.72 -2.13
C TYR A 84 7.70 5.24 -2.10
N HIS A 85 6.44 5.65 -2.17
CA HIS A 85 6.08 7.02 -1.85
C HIS A 85 6.04 7.20 -0.33
N TYR A 86 5.16 6.45 0.33
CA TYR A 86 4.81 6.62 1.73
C TYR A 86 4.32 5.30 2.34
N TYR A 87 4.70 5.07 3.59
CA TYR A 87 4.16 4.03 4.44
C TYR A 87 3.63 4.67 5.73
N CYS A 88 2.42 4.30 6.11
CA CYS A 88 1.89 4.63 7.43
C CYS A 88 1.38 3.39 8.14
N ALA A 89 1.68 3.34 9.43
CA ALA A 89 1.34 2.26 10.33
C ALA A 89 -0.06 2.43 10.92
N PRO A 90 -0.69 1.33 11.37
CA PRO A 90 -1.97 1.41 12.03
C PRO A 90 -1.85 1.97 13.44
N GLY A 91 -2.77 2.87 13.80
CA GLY A 91 -2.77 3.54 15.11
C GLY A 91 -2.98 2.63 16.32
N ASN A 92 -3.32 1.36 16.12
CA ASN A 92 -3.46 0.35 17.17
C ASN A 92 -2.26 -0.61 17.28
N ALA A 93 -1.19 -0.41 16.50
CA ALA A 93 0.04 -1.17 16.62
C ALA A 93 0.77 -0.89 17.95
N LYS A 94 1.33 -1.93 18.59
CA LYS A 94 1.94 -1.81 19.92
C LYS A 94 3.46 -1.70 19.92
N TYR A 95 4.12 -2.20 18.88
CA TYR A 95 5.57 -2.40 18.81
C TYR A 95 6.12 -1.91 17.47
N LEU A 96 5.73 -0.70 17.08
CA LEU A 96 6.20 -0.09 15.84
C LEU A 96 7.70 0.21 15.89
N GLU A 97 8.37 0.00 14.75
CA GLU A 97 9.76 0.39 14.57
C GLU A 97 9.85 1.88 14.23
N GLU A 98 10.32 2.68 15.17
CA GLU A 98 10.55 4.12 14.96
C GLU A 98 11.80 4.39 14.11
N PRO A 99 11.82 5.46 13.29
CA PRO A 99 10.73 6.43 13.10
C PRO A 99 9.61 5.87 12.21
N VAL A 100 8.35 6.20 12.51
CA VAL A 100 7.21 5.81 11.67
C VAL A 100 6.10 6.86 11.69
N SER A 101 5.36 6.97 10.59
CA SER A 101 4.12 7.75 10.53
C SER A 101 2.92 6.86 10.86
N LEU A 102 1.95 7.37 11.61
CA LEU A 102 0.65 6.71 11.80
C LEU A 102 -0.31 7.18 10.72
N CYS A 103 -1.11 6.27 10.18
CA CYS A 103 -2.18 6.65 9.26
C CYS A 103 -3.23 7.51 9.98
N ASP A 104 -3.89 8.38 9.23
CA ASP A 104 -4.90 9.25 9.81
C ASP A 104 -6.08 8.41 10.39
N PRO A 105 -6.60 8.80 11.57
CA PRO A 105 -7.66 8.04 12.22
C PRO A 105 -9.07 8.44 11.75
N TYR A 106 -9.20 9.43 10.86
CA TYR A 106 -10.49 10.07 10.57
C TYR A 106 -11.12 9.57 9.26
N SER A 107 -10.31 9.11 8.31
CA SER A 107 -10.78 8.70 6.99
C SER A 107 -11.48 7.33 6.99
N ASN A 108 -11.32 6.54 8.05
CA ASN A 108 -11.95 5.22 8.18
C ASN A 108 -12.34 4.93 9.64
N PRO A 109 -13.51 4.33 9.92
CA PRO A 109 -13.89 3.89 11.27
C PRO A 109 -12.93 2.87 11.91
N GLN A 110 -12.14 2.16 11.10
CA GLN A 110 -11.12 1.22 11.58
C GLN A 110 -9.72 1.82 11.43
N PRO A 111 -8.76 1.46 12.31
CA PRO A 111 -7.34 1.77 12.09
C PRO A 111 -6.89 1.38 10.68
N GLN A 112 -6.04 2.20 10.08
CA GLN A 112 -5.62 2.03 8.69
C GLN A 112 -4.13 1.72 8.60
N GLU A 113 -3.74 0.98 7.59
CA GLU A 113 -2.34 0.78 7.24
C GLU A 113 -2.21 0.90 5.72
N ILE A 114 -1.32 1.80 5.25
CA ILE A 114 -1.21 2.14 3.83
C ILE A 114 0.24 1.97 3.39
N VAL A 115 0.41 1.32 2.24
CA VAL A 115 1.67 1.26 1.50
C VAL A 115 1.43 1.89 0.13
N GLN A 116 2.01 3.08 -0.10
CA GLN A 116 1.96 3.77 -1.38
C GLN A 116 3.27 3.55 -2.14
N LEU A 117 3.15 3.08 -3.38
CA LEU A 117 4.22 2.67 -4.27
C LEU A 117 4.36 3.65 -5.43
N LEU A 118 5.55 3.66 -6.03
CA LEU A 118 5.85 4.40 -7.24
C LEU A 118 6.38 3.46 -8.32
N PRO A 119 6.27 3.83 -9.61
CA PRO A 119 6.90 3.10 -10.70
C PRO A 119 8.40 2.89 -10.45
N HIS A 120 8.83 1.63 -10.40
CA HIS A 120 10.20 1.28 -10.05
C HIS A 120 10.55 -0.14 -10.52
N PRO A 121 11.82 -0.42 -10.92
CA PRO A 121 12.20 -1.75 -11.41
C PRO A 121 11.94 -2.90 -10.44
N ALA A 122 11.88 -2.62 -9.13
CA ALA A 122 11.53 -3.59 -8.09
C ALA A 122 10.16 -4.26 -8.29
N TRP A 123 9.26 -3.62 -9.04
CA TRP A 123 7.91 -4.11 -9.30
C TRP A 123 7.75 -4.80 -10.68
N GLY A 124 8.80 -4.80 -11.50
CA GLY A 124 8.75 -5.26 -12.88
C GLY A 124 8.38 -6.73 -13.04
N GLU A 125 8.82 -7.60 -12.12
CA GLU A 125 8.45 -9.02 -12.13
C GLU A 125 6.94 -9.25 -11.92
N TYR A 126 6.25 -8.29 -11.30
CA TYR A 126 4.79 -8.33 -11.09
C TYR A 126 4.02 -7.60 -12.21
N GLY A 127 4.72 -7.15 -13.25
CA GLY A 127 4.12 -6.45 -14.40
C GLY A 127 3.76 -4.99 -14.16
N TYR A 128 4.11 -4.41 -13.01
CA TYR A 128 3.83 -3.01 -12.70
C TYR A 128 4.78 -2.04 -13.41
N PRO A 129 4.39 -0.76 -13.57
CA PRO A 129 5.26 0.30 -14.07
C PRO A 129 6.64 0.30 -13.40
N THR A 130 7.70 0.39 -14.21
CA THR A 130 9.10 0.39 -13.73
C THR A 130 9.75 1.76 -13.77
N GLU A 131 9.13 2.72 -14.47
CA GLU A 131 9.67 4.06 -14.69
C GLU A 131 8.55 5.10 -14.60
N LYS A 132 8.92 6.32 -14.20
CA LYS A 132 7.98 7.45 -14.14
C LYS A 132 7.35 7.72 -15.52
N GLY A 133 6.05 7.96 -15.52
CA GLY A 133 5.27 8.25 -16.73
C GLY A 133 4.70 7.01 -17.42
N GLN A 134 5.14 5.81 -17.04
CA GLN A 134 4.51 4.59 -17.50
C GLN A 134 3.10 4.42 -16.89
N GLY A 135 2.12 4.05 -17.72
CA GLY A 135 0.71 3.99 -17.36
C GLY A 135 0.02 5.36 -17.25
N TRP A 136 0.76 6.46 -17.42
CA TRP A 136 0.25 7.83 -17.34
C TRP A 136 -0.30 8.33 -18.69
N ILE A 137 -0.67 9.61 -18.73
CA ILE A 137 -1.16 10.31 -19.93
C ILE A 137 -0.17 10.11 -21.09
N GLY A 138 -0.67 9.59 -22.20
CA GLY A 138 0.11 9.32 -23.42
C GLY A 138 0.71 7.91 -23.50
N ASP A 139 0.49 7.05 -22.49
CA ASP A 139 0.90 5.65 -22.51
C ASP A 139 -0.32 4.73 -22.71
N PRO A 140 -0.61 4.28 -23.94
CA PRO A 140 -1.80 3.48 -24.24
C PRO A 140 -1.63 1.98 -23.93
N ARG A 141 -0.51 1.58 -23.31
CA ARG A 141 -0.22 0.16 -23.06
C ARG A 141 -1.26 -0.45 -22.11
N THR A 142 -1.70 -1.66 -22.44
CA THR A 142 -2.44 -2.51 -21.51
C THR A 142 -1.46 -3.16 -20.53
N TRP A 143 -1.83 -3.16 -19.25
CA TRP A 143 -1.00 -3.70 -18.18
C TRP A 143 -1.58 -5.02 -17.67
N VAL A 144 -0.71 -6.01 -17.48
CA VAL A 144 -1.05 -7.27 -16.81
C VAL A 144 -0.34 -7.27 -15.47
N LEU A 145 -1.12 -7.24 -14.40
CA LEU A 145 -0.59 -7.00 -13.05
C LEU A 145 -0.79 -8.24 -12.17
N ASP A 146 0.31 -8.79 -11.67
CA ASP A 146 0.29 -9.80 -10.60
C ASP A 146 0.10 -9.11 -9.24
N THR A 147 -1.14 -8.70 -9.01
CA THR A 147 -1.59 -8.02 -7.79
C THR A 147 -1.33 -8.85 -6.53
N GLY A 148 -1.57 -10.17 -6.59
CA GLY A 148 -1.34 -11.09 -5.48
C GLY A 148 0.14 -11.28 -5.17
N GLY A 149 0.95 -11.46 -6.22
CA GLY A 149 2.41 -11.56 -6.12
C GLY A 149 3.02 -10.33 -5.47
N LEU A 150 2.70 -9.12 -5.96
CA LEU A 150 3.21 -7.87 -5.39
C LEU A 150 2.78 -7.72 -3.92
N ALA A 151 1.48 -7.86 -3.63
CA ALA A 151 0.94 -7.68 -2.28
C ALA A 151 1.51 -8.67 -1.25
N SER A 152 1.99 -9.85 -1.69
CA SER A 152 2.66 -10.82 -0.84
C SER A 152 4.05 -10.38 -0.36
N ARG A 153 4.69 -9.44 -1.08
CA ARG A 153 6.03 -8.91 -0.75
C ARG A 153 6.02 -7.65 0.08
N LEU A 154 4.92 -6.90 0.03
CA LEU A 154 4.79 -5.66 0.76
C LEU A 154 4.79 -5.89 2.26
N TYR A 155 5.42 -4.96 2.96
CA TYR A 155 5.40 -4.92 4.41
C TYR A 155 3.99 -4.54 4.88
N PHE A 156 3.43 -5.37 5.76
CA PHE A 156 2.29 -5.01 6.59
C PHE A 156 2.58 -5.45 8.02
N TYR A 157 2.29 -4.57 8.95
CA TYR A 157 2.60 -4.68 10.36
C TYR A 157 1.85 -5.85 10.99
N GLN A 158 2.59 -6.56 11.83
CA GLN A 158 2.14 -7.62 12.71
C GLN A 158 2.84 -7.44 14.05
N ASP A 159 2.08 -7.42 15.15
CA ASP A 159 2.68 -7.41 16.49
C ASP A 159 3.61 -8.64 16.66
N PRO A 160 4.80 -8.47 17.25
CA PRO A 160 5.68 -9.59 17.60
C PRO A 160 4.94 -10.67 18.41
N ASP A 161 5.37 -11.92 18.26
CA ASP A 161 4.85 -13.09 18.98
C ASP A 161 3.34 -13.37 18.78
N THR A 162 2.71 -12.74 17.80
CA THR A 162 1.34 -13.03 17.41
C THR A 162 1.27 -14.00 16.23
N LEU A 163 0.14 -14.70 16.08
CA LEU A 163 -0.11 -15.56 14.94
C LEU A 163 -0.06 -14.74 13.64
N PRO A 164 0.58 -15.25 12.57
CA PRO A 164 0.59 -14.58 11.28
C PRO A 164 -0.82 -14.25 10.79
N ALA A 165 -1.10 -12.98 10.47
CA ALA A 165 -2.40 -12.59 9.95
C ALA A 165 -2.69 -13.25 8.60
N LYS A 166 -3.90 -13.80 8.48
CA LYS A 166 -4.47 -14.17 7.18
C LYS A 166 -5.16 -12.94 6.59
N ARG A 167 -4.54 -12.37 5.56
CA ARG A 167 -5.09 -11.25 4.78
C ARG A 167 -6.04 -11.79 3.71
N LYS A 168 -7.21 -11.17 3.58
CA LYS A 168 -8.16 -11.41 2.48
C LYS A 168 -8.35 -10.08 1.76
N TRP A 169 -7.88 -9.99 0.53
CA TRP A 169 -8.16 -8.85 -0.35
C TRP A 169 -9.63 -8.92 -0.79
N THR A 170 -10.41 -7.89 -0.48
CA THR A 170 -11.88 -7.86 -0.64
C THR A 170 -12.34 -6.91 -1.73
N SER A 171 -11.55 -5.90 -2.08
CA SER A 171 -11.81 -5.03 -3.23
C SER A 171 -10.53 -4.73 -4.02
N ILE A 172 -10.76 -4.40 -5.29
CA ILE A 172 -9.80 -3.74 -6.17
C ILE A 172 -10.48 -2.44 -6.59
N ASP A 173 -9.87 -1.30 -6.30
CA ASP A 173 -10.42 0.00 -6.65
C ASP A 173 -9.48 0.69 -7.65
N VAL A 174 -10.05 1.37 -8.65
CA VAL A 174 -9.32 2.12 -9.66
C VAL A 174 -9.99 3.46 -9.82
N GLY A 175 -9.22 4.54 -9.67
CA GLY A 175 -9.74 5.88 -9.83
C GLY A 175 -8.69 6.94 -9.54
N THR A 176 -9.11 8.19 -9.73
CA THR A 176 -8.29 9.37 -9.44
C THR A 176 -8.55 9.86 -8.02
N GLU A 177 -7.53 9.84 -7.16
CA GLU A 177 -7.58 10.58 -5.89
C GLU A 177 -7.24 12.05 -6.14
N ILE A 178 -8.13 12.93 -5.65
CA ILE A 178 -7.99 14.38 -5.75
C ILE A 178 -7.72 14.91 -4.34
N PHE A 179 -6.52 15.43 -4.12
CA PHE A 179 -6.13 15.98 -2.82
C PHE A 179 -6.74 17.36 -2.59
N VAL A 180 -6.81 17.78 -1.32
CA VAL A 180 -7.34 19.10 -0.94
C VAL A 180 -6.58 20.21 -1.67
N SER A 181 -7.35 21.07 -2.36
CA SER A 181 -6.87 22.24 -3.09
C SER A 181 -7.59 23.49 -2.60
N ASP A 182 -6.93 24.65 -2.70
CA ASP A 182 -7.55 25.96 -2.52
C ASP A 182 -8.28 26.46 -3.78
N LYS A 183 -8.30 25.64 -4.84
CA LYS A 183 -8.91 25.92 -6.14
C LYS A 183 -9.82 24.78 -6.57
N GLU A 184 -10.66 25.05 -7.56
CA GLU A 184 -11.47 24.03 -8.24
C GLU A 184 -10.58 23.10 -9.05
N GLU A 185 -10.82 21.81 -8.93
CA GLU A 185 -10.02 20.77 -9.57
C GLU A 185 -10.92 19.82 -10.35
N GLU A 186 -10.50 19.53 -11.57
CA GLU A 186 -11.20 18.62 -12.47
C GLU A 186 -10.21 17.56 -12.96
N ALA A 187 -10.64 16.31 -12.93
CA ALA A 187 -9.88 15.17 -13.44
C ALA A 187 -10.77 14.38 -14.39
N GLU A 188 -10.30 14.22 -15.63
CA GLU A 188 -10.91 13.34 -16.61
C GLU A 188 -10.03 12.09 -16.78
N TRP A 189 -10.65 10.91 -16.72
CA TRP A 189 -9.97 9.66 -16.93
C TRP A 189 -10.91 8.66 -17.60
N SER A 190 -10.32 7.67 -18.27
CA SER A 190 -11.05 6.54 -18.82
C SER A 190 -10.33 5.25 -18.47
N LEU A 191 -11.10 4.20 -18.24
CA LEU A 191 -10.61 2.84 -18.04
C LEU A 191 -11.33 1.95 -19.05
N SER A 192 -10.56 1.14 -19.76
CA SER A 192 -11.09 0.19 -20.75
C SER A 192 -10.35 -1.14 -20.63
N HIS A 193 -10.97 -2.22 -21.12
CA HIS A 193 -10.37 -3.56 -21.11
C HIS A 193 -9.88 -3.99 -19.71
N PHE A 194 -10.72 -3.76 -18.69
CA PHE A 194 -10.42 -4.09 -17.30
C PHE A 194 -10.99 -5.47 -16.94
N ASP A 195 -10.10 -6.45 -16.83
CA ASP A 195 -10.43 -7.81 -16.46
C ASP A 195 -9.78 -8.17 -15.11
N VAL A 196 -10.53 -8.85 -14.24
CA VAL A 196 -10.01 -9.42 -12.99
C VAL A 196 -10.06 -10.94 -13.11
N ILE A 197 -8.88 -11.57 -13.18
CA ILE A 197 -8.74 -13.01 -13.32
C ILE A 197 -8.26 -13.59 -11.98
N LEU A 198 -9.07 -14.46 -11.38
CA LEU A 198 -8.70 -15.22 -10.19
C LEU A 198 -8.13 -16.57 -10.64
N LEU A 199 -6.87 -16.85 -10.27
CA LEU A 199 -6.14 -18.08 -10.61
C LEU A 199 -6.02 -19.02 -9.39
#